data_AF-A0A699U492-F1
#
_entry.id   AF-A0A699U492-F1
#
_cell.length_a   1.000
_cell.length_b   1.000
_cell.length_c   1.000
_cell.angle_alpha   90.00
_cell.angle_beta   90.00
_cell.angle_gamma   90.00
#
_symmetry.space_group_name_H-M   'P 1'
#
loop_
_entity.id
_entity.type
_entity.pdbx_description
1 polymer ?
#
loop_
_entity_poly.entity_id
_entity_poly.type
_entity_poly.pdbx_seq_one_letter_code
_entity_poly.pdbx_strand_id
1 'polypeptide(L)' 'MTGNLKLLINFVEKFLGTVKFGNDQIEPILGYGDLVQGAVTIQRVYYVEGLNHNLFSVGQFCDADLEVAN' A
#
# COMPACT_ATOMS: atom_id res chain seq x y z
N MET A 1 -0.82 -2.27 0.16
CA MET A 1 0.49 -2.11 0.83
C MET A 1 1.55 -1.90 -0.25
N THR A 2 2.56 -1.09 0.02
CA THR A 2 3.67 -0.84 -0.91
C THR A 2 4.99 -1.16 -0.23
N GLY A 3 5.94 -1.69 -1.00
CA GLY A 3 7.33 -1.87 -0.57
C GLY A 3 8.24 -0.81 -1.17
N ASN A 4 7.68 0.13 -1.92
CA ASN A 4 8.41 1.25 -2.48
C ASN A 4 7.94 2.54 -1.83
N LEU A 5 8.75 3.04 -0.88
CA LEU A 5 8.50 4.28 -0.17
C LEU A 5 8.43 5.50 -1.11
N LYS A 6 9.16 5.48 -2.23
CA LYS A 6 9.20 6.61 -3.18
C LYS A 6 7.87 6.84 -3.89
N LEU A 7 6.95 5.88 -3.84
CA LEU A 7 5.62 6.01 -4.43
C LEU A 7 4.64 6.73 -3.48
N LEU A 8 4.96 6.84 -2.19
CA LEU A 8 4.08 7.47 -1.21
C LEU A 8 4.35 8.96 -1.10
N ILE A 9 3.27 9.74 -1.12
CA ILE A 9 3.25 11.15 -0.74
C ILE A 9 2.62 11.28 0.65
N ASN A 10 2.85 12.42 1.31
CA ASN A 10 2.35 12.68 2.67
C ASN A 10 2.71 11.55 3.66
N PHE A 11 3.88 10.93 3.50
CA PHE A 11 4.27 9.78 4.30
C PHE A 11 4.43 10.16 5.77
N VAL A 12 3.76 9.42 6.64
CA VAL A 12 3.89 9.48 8.09
C VAL A 12 4.66 8.25 8.54
N GLU A 13 5.91 8.46 8.94
CA GLU A 13 6.73 7.42 9.54
C GLU A 13 6.23 7.12 10.96
N LYS A 14 5.78 5.89 11.17
CA LYS A 14 5.29 5.39 12.45
C LYS A 14 5.30 3.87 12.41
N PHE A 15 5.93 3.25 13.40
CA PHE A 15 5.78 1.81 13.58
C PHE A 15 4.32 1.47 13.91
N LEU A 16 3.68 0.67 13.06
CA LEU A 16 2.27 0.30 13.18
C LEU A 16 2.06 -1.18 13.52
N GLY A 17 3.12 -1.98 13.53
CA GLY A 17 3.07 -3.42 13.78
C GLY A 17 3.85 -4.19 12.73
N THR A 18 3.55 -5.47 12.60
CA THR A 18 4.16 -6.38 11.63
C THR A 18 3.10 -7.06 10.79
N VAL A 19 3.47 -7.45 9.58
CA VAL A 19 2.67 -8.33 8.71
C VAL A 19 3.35 -9.69 8.63
N LYS A 20 2.56 -10.76 8.73
CA LYS A 20 3.02 -12.13 8.47
C LYS A 20 2.53 -12.58 7.10
N PHE A 21 3.45 -12.93 6.22
CA PHE A 21 3.16 -13.44 4.88
C PHE A 21 2.81 -14.93 4.92
N GLY A 22 2.19 -15.42 3.83
CA GLY A 22 1.83 -16.84 3.69
C GLY A 22 3.03 -17.79 3.65
N ASN A 23 4.24 -17.28 3.46
CA ASN A 23 5.50 -18.02 3.53
C ASN A 23 6.18 -17.89 4.92
N ASP A 24 5.42 -17.52 5.96
CA ASP A 24 5.87 -17.31 7.34
C ASP A 24 6.88 -16.17 7.57
N GLN A 25 7.24 -15.40 6.54
CA GLN A 25 8.06 -14.19 6.72
C GLN A 25 7.27 -13.12 7.48
N ILE A 26 7.96 -12.39 8.36
CA ILE A 26 7.37 -11.32 9.17
C ILE A 26 8.15 -10.05 8.89
N GLU A 27 7.45 -9.01 8.43
CA GLU A 27 8.06 -7.72 8.09
C GLU A 27 7.36 -6.56 8.83
N PRO A 28 8.08 -5.49 9.18
CA PRO A 28 7.50 -4.36 9.89
C PRO A 28 6.73 -3.42 8.95
N ILE A 29 5.63 -2.87 9.46
CA ILE A 29 4.89 -1.78 8.84
C ILE A 29 5.45 -0.47 9.42
N LEU A 30 6.19 0.28 8.62
CA LEU A 30 6.94 1.47 9.08
C LEU A 30 6.18 2.79 8.92
N GLY A 31 4.99 2.76 8.33
CA GLY A 31 4.16 3.95 8.23
C GLY A 31 3.09 3.82 7.16
N TYR A 32 2.51 4.96 6.81
CA TYR A 32 1.54 5.06 5.74
C TYR A 32 1.65 6.40 5.03
N GLY A 33 1.22 6.45 3.79
CA GLY A 33 1.08 7.67 3.01
C GLY A 33 -0.01 7.50 1.96
N ASP A 34 -0.17 8.50 1.11
CA ASP A 34 -1.11 8.42 0.00
C ASP A 34 -0.36 8.04 -1.27
N LEU A 35 -1.02 7.31 -2.16
CA LEU A 35 -0.51 6.97 -3.49
C LEU A 35 -1.37 7.68 -4.52
N VAL A 36 -0.75 8.43 -5.43
CA VAL A 36 -1.43 9.06 -6.55
C VAL A 36 -0.98 8.38 -7.84
N GLN A 37 -1.95 7.82 -8.58
CA GLN A 37 -1.72 7.22 -9.89
C GLN A 37 -2.76 7.75 -10.88
N GLY A 38 -2.33 8.70 -11.74
CA GLY A 38 -3.24 9.39 -12.64
C GLY A 38 -4.29 10.21 -11.89
N ALA A 39 -5.57 9.97 -12.18
CA ALA A 39 -6.70 10.60 -11.48
C ALA A 39 -7.09 9.90 -10.18
N VAL A 40 -6.50 8.73 -9.87
CA VAL A 40 -6.85 7.93 -8.70
C VAL A 40 -5.90 8.25 -7.55
N THR A 41 -6.46 8.54 -6.38
CA THR A 41 -5.71 8.66 -5.12
C THR A 41 -6.12 7.55 -4.18
N ILE A 42 -5.17 6.74 -3.74
CA ILE A 42 -5.36 5.74 -2.70
C ILE A 42 -4.81 6.31 -1.40
N GLN A 43 -5.70 6.60 -0.46
CA GLN A 43 -5.30 7.15 0.83
C GLN A 43 -4.83 6.06 1.79
N ARG A 44 -3.93 6.41 2.72
CA ARG A 44 -3.46 5.53 3.81
C ARG A 44 -2.91 4.17 3.32
N VAL A 45 -2.13 4.18 2.25
CA VAL A 45 -1.36 3.02 1.82
C VAL A 45 -0.23 2.76 2.82
N TYR A 46 -0.26 1.60 3.47
CA TYR A 46 0.80 1.18 4.38
C TYR A 46 2.09 0.81 3.63
N TYR A 47 3.22 1.28 4.16
CA TYR A 47 4.57 0.88 3.74
C TYR A 47 5.07 -0.28 4.60
N VAL A 48 5.52 -1.33 3.94
CA VAL A 48 6.08 -2.53 4.58
C VAL A 48 7.53 -2.66 4.13
N GLU A 49 8.46 -2.69 5.08
CA GLU A 49 9.87 -2.95 4.78
C GLU A 49 10.04 -4.36 4.22
N GLY A 50 10.99 -4.58 3.30
CA GLY A 50 11.24 -5.92 2.74
C GLY A 50 10.18 -6.44 1.77
N LEU A 51 9.08 -5.71 1.53
CA LEU A 51 8.07 -6.09 0.54
C LEU A 51 8.62 -5.88 -0.89
N ASN A 52 8.96 -6.96 -1.59
CA ASN A 52 9.55 -6.86 -2.94
C ASN A 52 8.57 -6.38 -4.03
N HIS A 53 7.27 -6.60 -3.84
CA HIS A 53 6.23 -6.24 -4.80
C HIS A 53 5.06 -5.54 -4.12
N ASN A 54 4.57 -4.46 -4.72
CA ASN A 54 3.42 -3.75 -4.19
C ASN A 54 2.17 -4.64 -4.30
N LEU A 55 1.37 -4.65 -3.23
CA LEU A 55 0.14 -5.42 -3.15
C LEU A 55 -1.04 -4.44 -3.10
N PHE A 56 -1.72 -4.26 -4.22
CA PHE A 56 -2.99 -3.54 -4.31
C PHE A 56 -4.10 -4.55 -4.58
N SER A 57 -5.12 -4.58 -3.72
CA SER A 57 -6.30 -5.42 -3.96
C SER A 57 -7.31 -4.65 -4.81
N VAL A 58 -7.93 -5.33 -5.78
CA VAL A 58 -9.01 -4.76 -6.61
C VAL A 58 -10.14 -4.19 -5.75
N GLY A 59 -10.40 -4.79 -4.58
CA GLY A 59 -11.39 -4.28 -3.62
C GLY A 59 -11.09 -2.86 -3.09
N GLN A 60 -9.84 -2.39 -3.14
CA GLN A 60 -9.49 -1.01 -2.78
C GLN A 60 -9.83 0.00 -3.89
N PHE A 61 -10.05 -0.46 -5.11
CA PHE A 61 -10.49 0.35 -6.25
C PHE A 61 -12.02 0.31 -6.45
N CYS A 62 -12.68 -0.76 -5.99
CA CYS A 62 -14.13 -0.95 -6.13
C CYS A 62 -14.99 0.02 -5.28
N ASP A 63 -14.41 0.78 -4.36
CA ASP A 63 -15.12 1.81 -3.59
C ASP A 63 -15.22 3.17 -4.33
N ALA A 64 -14.63 3.30 -5.53
CA ALA A 64 -14.49 4.58 -6.25
C ALA A 64 -15.28 4.69 -7.57
N ASP A 65 -16.27 3.82 -7.82
CA ASP A 65 -17.04 3.80 -9.10
C ASP A 65 -16.17 3.75 -10.37
N LEU A 66 -14.95 3.18 -10.31
CA LEU A 66 -14.12 2.99 -11.50
C LEU A 66 -14.61 1.78 -12.30
N GLU A 67 -15.17 2.04 -13.47
CA GLU A 67 -15.45 1.03 -14.49
C GLU A 67 -14.14 0.44 -15.00
N VAL A 68 -13.92 -0.85 -14.75
CA VAL A 68 -12.78 -1.60 -15.31
C VAL A 68 -13.13 -1.93 -16.76
N ALA A 69 -12.55 -1.20 -17.71
CA ALA A 69 -12.64 -1.56 -19.12
C ALA A 69 -11.76 -2.81 -19.38
N ASN A 70 -12.39 -3.84 -19.95
CA ASN A 70 -11.80 -5.14 -20.28
C ASN A 70 -11.25 -5.16 -21.72
#